data_AF-A0A7V9N716-F1
#
_entry.id   AF-A0A7V9N716-F1
#
_cell.length_a   1.000
_cell.length_b   1.000
_cell.length_c   1.000
_cell.angle_alpha   90.00
_cell.angle_beta   90.00
_cell.angle_gamma   90.00
#
_symmetry.space_group_name_H-M   'P 1'
#
loop_
_entity.id
_entity.type
_entity.pdbx_description
1 polymer ?
#
loop_
_entity_poly.entity_id
_entity_poly.type
_entity_poly.pdbx_seq_one_letter_code
_entity_poly.pdbx_strand_id
1 'polypeptide(L)'
;MCQRIRLVLQPRRLLPLVLATAAAMAGVPVTAQDSFNCRDFDSQAEAQAEYERTAPDDPSRLDADDDTVACEDYFELTAEEEAAVIAARDTNPTPPRPRLRFQRQP
;
A
#
# COMPACT_ATOMS: atom_id res chain seq x y z
N MET A 1 -12.66 33.88 60.68
CA MET A 1 -11.30 33.33 60.96
C MET A 1 -10.52 33.34 59.65
N CYS A 2 -9.69 34.34 59.36
CA CYS A 2 -8.28 34.45 59.73
C CYS A 2 -7.38 33.30 59.24
N GLN A 3 -6.36 33.70 58.45
CA GLN A 3 -4.98 33.19 58.47
C GLN A 3 -4.70 32.05 57.46
N ARG A 4 -3.68 32.07 56.58
CA ARG A 4 -2.32 32.63 56.64
C ARG A 4 -1.81 32.97 55.23
N ILE A 5 -1.44 34.24 55.04
CA ILE A 5 -0.46 34.65 54.04
C ILE A 5 0.87 34.00 54.42
N ARG A 6 1.46 33.24 53.49
CA ARG A 6 2.92 33.03 53.42
C ARG A 6 3.36 33.30 51.98
N LEU A 7 3.59 34.58 51.68
CA LEU A 7 4.55 34.95 50.65
C LEU A 7 5.93 34.52 51.17
N VAL A 8 6.46 33.42 50.64
CA VAL A 8 7.89 33.14 50.65
C VAL A 8 8.30 32.90 49.21
N LEU A 9 8.72 34.00 48.58
CA LEU A 9 9.90 34.09 47.74
C LEU A 9 10.58 32.76 47.41
N GLN A 10 10.31 32.22 46.22
CA GLN A 10 11.23 31.31 45.55
C GLN A 10 11.37 31.77 44.09
N PRO A 11 12.61 31.80 43.59
CA PRO A 11 13.03 32.63 42.47
C PRO A 11 12.37 32.17 41.18
N ARG A 12 12.12 33.12 40.28
CA ARG A 12 12.00 32.86 38.84
C ARG A 12 13.16 31.94 38.45
N ARG A 13 12.92 30.63 38.39
CA ARG A 13 13.83 29.69 37.74
C ARG A 13 13.77 30.03 36.26
N LEU A 14 14.69 30.91 35.88
CA LEU A 14 15.07 31.19 34.52
C LEU A 14 15.41 29.85 33.84
N LEU A 15 14.93 29.75 32.60
CA LEU A 15 15.31 28.80 31.54
C LEU A 15 15.01 27.31 31.80
N PRO A 16 13.98 26.74 31.15
CA PRO A 16 14.27 25.59 30.31
C PRO A 16 14.98 26.16 29.07
N LEU A 17 16.31 26.06 29.05
CA LEU A 17 17.06 26.13 27.80
C LEU A 17 16.45 25.05 26.90
N VAL A 18 15.85 25.49 25.81
CA VAL A 18 15.22 24.64 24.79
C VAL A 18 16.18 23.50 24.50
N LEU A 19 15.79 22.28 24.87
CA LEU A 19 16.52 21.07 24.55
C LEU A 19 16.53 21.01 23.02
N ALA A 20 17.68 21.30 22.41
CA ALA A 20 17.88 21.16 20.99
C ALA A 20 17.71 19.67 20.65
N THR A 21 16.50 19.27 20.30
CA THR A 21 16.23 17.98 19.67
C THR A 21 16.84 18.06 18.27
N ALA A 22 18.12 17.70 18.17
CA ALA A 22 18.76 17.35 16.93
C ALA A 22 17.91 16.26 16.27
N ALA A 23 17.14 16.65 15.27
CA ALA A 23 16.30 15.75 14.50
C ALA A 23 17.21 14.75 13.79
N ALA A 24 17.33 13.55 14.36
CA ALA A 24 17.84 12.39 13.66
C ALA A 24 16.81 12.00 12.61
N MET A 25 16.89 12.62 11.43
CA MET A 25 16.26 12.10 10.21
C MET A 25 17.06 10.87 9.80
N ALA A 26 16.86 9.76 10.52
CA ALA A 26 17.34 8.46 10.10
C ALA A 26 16.65 8.15 8.75
N GLY A 27 17.46 7.96 7.71
CA GLY A 27 17.00 7.81 6.34
C GLY A 27 15.93 6.74 6.22
N VAL A 28 14.79 7.11 5.63
CA VAL A 28 13.80 6.15 5.14
C VAL A 28 14.49 5.30 4.08
N PRO A 29 14.58 3.97 4.23
CA PRO A 29 15.09 3.13 3.16
C PRO A 29 14.12 3.26 1.97
N VAL A 30 14.57 3.85 0.88
CA VAL A 30 13.89 3.72 -0.41
C VAL A 30 14.12 2.28 -0.85
N THR A 31 13.12 1.44 -0.64
CA THR A 31 13.05 0.14 -1.31
C THR A 31 12.73 0.43 -2.77
N ALA A 32 13.60 0.03 -3.70
CA ALA A 32 13.22 -0.02 -5.10
C ALA A 32 12.02 -0.98 -5.21
N GLN A 33 10.85 -0.45 -5.58
CA GLN A 33 9.70 -1.26 -5.94
C GLN A 33 10.03 -1.87 -7.31
N ASP A 34 9.82 -3.18 -7.45
CA ASP A 34 9.90 -3.82 -8.78
C ASP A 34 8.82 -3.18 -9.68
N SER A 35 9.21 -2.82 -10.91
CA SER A 35 8.30 -2.25 -11.90
C SER A 35 7.97 -3.33 -12.92
N PHE A 36 6.70 -3.74 -12.93
CA PHE A 36 6.18 -4.77 -13.83
C PHE A 36 5.40 -4.13 -14.99
N ASN A 37 5.29 -4.87 -16.09
CA ASN A 37 4.44 -4.57 -17.23
C ASN A 37 3.56 -5.79 -17.51
N CYS A 38 2.46 -5.61 -18.25
CA CYS A 38 1.56 -6.73 -18.60
C CYS A 38 2.26 -7.90 -19.31
N ARG A 39 3.29 -7.63 -20.12
CA ARG A 39 4.12 -8.66 -20.78
C ARG A 39 5.01 -9.49 -19.85
N ASP A 40 5.12 -9.10 -18.58
CA ASP A 40 5.92 -9.80 -17.59
C ASP A 40 5.12 -10.92 -16.89
N PHE A 41 3.82 -11.05 -17.18
CA PHE A 41 2.93 -12.08 -16.65
C PHE A 41 2.50 -13.08 -17.74
N ASP A 42 2.33 -14.34 -17.37
CA ASP A 42 1.87 -15.38 -18.30
C ASP A 42 0.33 -15.34 -18.46
N SER A 43 -0.38 -14.70 -17.53
CA SER A 43 -1.85 -14.61 -17.54
C SER A 43 -2.40 -13.36 -16.84
N GLN A 44 -3.62 -12.99 -17.21
CA GLN A 44 -4.36 -11.88 -16.58
C GLN A 44 -4.52 -12.08 -15.07
N ALA A 45 -4.76 -13.32 -14.62
CA ALA A 45 -4.91 -13.63 -13.20
C ALA A 45 -3.62 -13.37 -12.38
N GLU A 46 -2.45 -13.54 -12.99
CA GLU A 46 -1.16 -13.22 -12.35
C GLU A 46 -0.94 -11.71 -12.28
N ALA A 47 -1.26 -10.99 -13.36
CA ALA A 47 -1.22 -9.52 -13.37
C ALA A 47 -2.19 -8.93 -12.34
N GLN A 48 -3.41 -9.48 -12.26
CA GLN A 48 -4.41 -9.10 -11.27
C GLN A 48 -3.92 -9.32 -9.84
N ALA A 49 -3.28 -10.47 -9.58
CA ALA A 49 -2.74 -10.77 -8.26
C ALA A 49 -1.62 -9.80 -7.86
N GLU A 50 -0.81 -9.32 -8.81
CA GLU A 50 0.21 -8.30 -8.55
C GLU A 50 -0.41 -6.93 -8.31
N TYR A 51 -1.34 -6.50 -9.16
CA TYR A 51 -2.12 -5.27 -8.96
C TYR A 51 -2.75 -5.24 -7.57
N GLU A 52 -3.39 -6.33 -7.12
CA GLU A 52 -4.02 -6.41 -5.79
C GLU A 52 -3.03 -6.25 -4.62
N ARG A 53 -1.72 -6.46 -4.83
CA ARG A 53 -0.72 -6.22 -3.78
C ARG A 53 -0.39 -4.75 -3.61
N THR A 54 -0.47 -3.99 -4.70
CA THR A 54 -0.04 -2.60 -4.76
C THR A 54 -1.18 -1.61 -4.92
N ALA A 55 -2.38 -2.08 -5.22
CA ALA A 55 -3.58 -1.26 -5.29
C ALA A 55 -3.87 -0.58 -3.94
N PRO A 56 -4.34 0.68 -3.94
CA PRO A 56 -4.67 1.48 -5.12
C PRO A 56 -3.49 2.29 -5.68
N ASP A 57 -2.27 2.11 -5.17
CA ASP A 57 -1.12 2.93 -5.57
C ASP A 57 -0.61 2.58 -6.99
N ASP A 58 -0.88 1.35 -7.46
CA ASP A 58 -0.50 0.77 -8.75
C ASP A 58 0.75 1.40 -9.41
N PRO A 59 1.93 1.24 -8.77
CA PRO A 59 3.16 1.88 -9.23
C PRO A 59 3.63 1.35 -10.59
N SER A 60 3.15 0.16 -10.98
CA SER A 60 3.45 -0.49 -12.25
C SER A 60 2.44 -0.12 -13.34
N ARG A 61 1.34 0.58 -13.01
CA ARG A 61 0.25 0.92 -13.93
C ARG A 61 -0.29 -0.31 -14.67
N LEU A 62 -0.53 -1.39 -13.91
CA LEU A 62 -1.11 -2.63 -14.44
C LEU A 62 -2.60 -2.48 -14.74
N ASP A 63 -3.29 -1.58 -14.05
CA ASP A 63 -4.67 -1.15 -14.30
C ASP A 63 -4.57 0.30 -14.84
N ALA A 64 -4.65 0.46 -16.15
CA ALA A 64 -4.31 1.73 -16.79
C ALA A 64 -5.47 2.72 -16.86
N ASP A 65 -6.69 2.21 -16.77
CA ASP A 65 -7.96 2.95 -16.87
C ASP A 65 -8.76 2.98 -15.55
N ASP A 66 -8.18 2.41 -14.48
CA ASP A 66 -8.68 2.44 -13.10
C ASP A 66 -10.03 1.73 -12.92
N ASP A 67 -10.29 0.68 -13.71
CA ASP A 67 -11.51 -0.13 -13.64
C ASP A 67 -11.40 -1.29 -12.62
N THR A 68 -10.23 -1.41 -11.98
CA THR A 68 -9.81 -2.42 -11.01
C THR A 68 -9.49 -3.80 -11.59
N VAL A 69 -9.49 -3.93 -12.89
CA VAL A 69 -9.01 -5.08 -13.63
C VAL A 69 -7.61 -4.73 -14.16
N ALA A 70 -6.68 -5.66 -14.03
CA ALA A 70 -5.31 -5.44 -14.47
C ALA A 70 -5.08 -6.10 -15.82
N CYS A 71 -4.44 -5.36 -16.73
CA CYS A 71 -3.95 -5.84 -18.03
C CYS A 71 -5.03 -6.48 -18.92
N GLU A 72 -6.29 -6.12 -18.73
CA GLU A 72 -7.46 -6.52 -19.51
C GLU A 72 -7.28 -6.26 -21.00
N ASP A 73 -6.76 -5.09 -21.38
CA ASP A 73 -6.42 -4.76 -22.75
C ASP A 73 -5.31 -5.67 -23.33
N TYR A 74 -4.31 -6.03 -22.53
CA TYR A 74 -3.18 -6.85 -23.00
C TYR A 74 -3.57 -8.31 -23.21
N PHE A 75 -4.45 -8.84 -22.35
CA PHE A 75 -4.98 -10.20 -22.47
C PHE A 75 -6.26 -10.27 -23.31
N GLU A 76 -6.65 -9.16 -23.95
CA GLU A 76 -7.83 -9.06 -24.82
C GLU A 76 -9.11 -9.55 -24.14
N LEU A 77 -9.30 -9.23 -22.85
CA LEU A 77 -10.52 -9.58 -22.13
C LEU A 77 -11.72 -8.89 -22.78
N THR A 78 -12.80 -9.64 -22.95
CA THR A 78 -14.10 -9.06 -23.27
C THR A 78 -14.75 -8.48 -22.02
N ALA A 79 -15.68 -7.53 -22.20
CA ALA A 79 -16.45 -6.97 -21.10
C ALA A 79 -17.19 -8.04 -20.25
N GLU A 80 -17.57 -9.16 -20.86
CA GLU A 80 -18.19 -10.28 -20.13
C GLU A 80 -17.19 -11.01 -19.23
N GLU A 81 -15.94 -11.14 -19.67
CA GLU A 81 -14.86 -11.76 -18.91
C GLU A 81 -14.34 -10.82 -17.81
N GLU A 82 -14.19 -9.53 -18.10
CA GLU A 82 -13.85 -8.48 -17.12
C GLU A 82 -14.89 -8.43 -15.99
N ALA A 83 -16.18 -8.44 -16.34
CA ALA A 83 -17.26 -8.53 -15.35
C ALA A 83 -17.17 -9.81 -14.49
N ALA A 84 -16.68 -10.91 -15.04
CA ALA A 84 -16.47 -12.14 -14.29
C ALA A 84 -15.27 -12.02 -13.33
N VAL A 85 -14.20 -11.32 -13.71
CA VAL A 85 -13.06 -11.01 -12.81
C VAL A 85 -13.54 -10.16 -11.63
N ILE A 86 -14.29 -9.10 -11.89
CA ILE A 86 -14.88 -8.23 -10.86
C ILE A 86 -15.78 -9.06 -9.92
N ALA A 87 -16.70 -9.85 -10.49
CA ALA A 87 -17.59 -10.70 -9.70
C ALA A 87 -16.83 -11.74 -8.85
N ALA A 88 -15.72 -12.29 -9.34
CA ALA A 88 -14.91 -13.25 -8.61
C ALA A 88 -14.22 -12.61 -7.39
N ARG A 89 -13.78 -11.35 -7.50
CA ARG A 89 -13.18 -10.59 -6.40
C ARG A 89 -14.19 -10.26 -5.30
N ASP A 90 -15.42 -9.88 -5.68
CA ASP A 90 -16.48 -9.55 -4.73
C ASP A 90 -17.07 -10.77 -4.00
N THR A 91 -17.11 -11.93 -4.65
CA THR A 91 -17.77 -13.13 -4.11
C THR A 91 -16.86 -14.03 -3.27
N ASN A 92 -15.54 -13.78 -3.26
CA ASN A 92 -14.59 -14.57 -2.48
C ASN A 92 -13.56 -13.67 -1.77
N PRO A 93 -13.67 -13.44 -0.44
CA PRO A 93 -12.69 -12.63 0.30
C PRO A 93 -11.32 -13.30 0.46
N THR A 94 -11.09 -14.47 -0.16
CA THR A 94 -9.78 -15.12 -0.18
C THR A 94 -9.13 -14.90 -1.54
N PRO A 95 -7.90 -14.33 -1.61
CA PRO A 95 -7.25 -14.03 -2.88
C PRO A 95 -7.12 -15.31 -3.73
N PRO A 96 -7.21 -15.22 -5.08
CA PRO A 96 -6.81 -16.31 -5.93
C PRO A 96 -5.34 -16.61 -5.63
N ARG A 97 -5.07 -17.78 -5.05
CA ARG A 97 -3.71 -18.29 -4.99
C ARG A 97 -3.37 -18.82 -6.37
N PRO A 98 -2.38 -18.31 -7.11
CA PRO A 98 -1.70 -19.15 -8.07
C PRO A 98 -0.78 -20.07 -7.25
N ARG A 99 -1.35 -21.19 -6.80
CA ARG A 99 -0.54 -22.34 -6.38
C ARG A 99 -0.70 -23.42 -7.44
N LEU A 100 0.19 -23.40 -8.42
CA LEU A 100 1.31 -24.35 -8.50
C LEU A 100 1.83 -24.43 -9.94
N ARG A 101 3.16 -24.30 -10.08
CA ARG A 101 3.94 -25.06 -11.06
C ARG A 101 3.30 -26.45 -11.21
N PHE A 102 3.23 -26.96 -12.45
CA PHE A 102 2.96 -28.36 -12.80
C PHE A 102 1.49 -28.70 -13.14
N GLN A 103 1.03 -28.34 -14.34
CA GLN A 103 0.41 -29.30 -15.27
C GLN A 103 0.67 -28.87 -16.71
N ARG A 104 1.79 -29.36 -17.27
CA ARG A 104 1.86 -29.59 -18.72
C ARG A 104 0.72 -30.54 -19.08
N GLN A 105 -0.13 -30.15 -20.01
CA GLN A 105 -0.92 -31.09 -20.81
C GLN A 105 -0.48 -30.95 -22.28
N PRO A 106 -0.51 -32.06 -23.03
CA PRO A 106 0.52 -32.46 -24.00
C PRO A 106 0.66 -31.58 -25.23
#